data_AF-A0A968QP69-F1
#
_entry.id   AF-A0A968QP69-F1
#
_cell.length_a   1.000
_cell.length_b   1.000
_cell.length_c   1.000
_cell.angle_alpha   90.00
_cell.angle_beta   90.00
_cell.angle_gamma   90.00
#
_symmetry.space_group_name_H-M   'P 1'
#
loop_
_entity.id
_entity.type
_entity.pdbx_description
1 polymer ?
#
loop_
_entity_poly.entity_id
_entity_poly.type
_entity_poly.pdbx_seq_one_letter_code
_entity_poly.pdbx_strand_id
1 'polypeptide(L)' 'MSNSRYITSLRADAEQFGMAVRGHRGIENSVHRVPDVVFREDDCRIRKGYASENFSVIRRIALNLLCQEKSIKKGDRC' A
#
# COMPACT_ATOMS: atom_id res chain seq x y z
N MET A 1 -2.32 5.06 27.57
CA MET A 1 -3.35 4.38 26.73
C MET A 1 -3.84 5.40 25.71
N SER A 2 -3.58 5.18 24.42
CA SER A 2 -4.05 6.11 23.37
C SER A 2 -5.48 5.74 22.98
N ASN A 3 -6.42 6.67 23.10
CA ASN A 3 -7.82 6.45 22.72
C ASN A 3 -8.03 6.84 21.26
N SER A 4 -8.01 5.86 20.35
CA SER A 4 -8.37 6.05 18.94
C SER A 4 -9.90 6.03 18.78
N ARG A 5 -10.47 7.08 18.18
CA ARG A 5 -11.91 7.21 17.90
C ARG A 5 -12.12 7.34 16.40
N TYR A 6 -13.14 6.68 15.87
CA TYR A 6 -13.52 6.73 14.47
C TYR A 6 -14.81 7.53 14.28
N ILE A 7 -14.84 8.39 13.26
CA ILE A 7 -16.03 9.16 12.86
C ILE A 7 -16.41 8.66 11.47
N THR A 8 -17.66 8.24 11.29
CA THR A 8 -18.17 7.72 10.02
C THR A 8 -19.58 8.22 9.76
N SER A 9 -19.91 8.47 8.50
CA SER A 9 -21.28 8.74 8.04
C SER A 9 -22.10 7.46 7.83
N LEU A 10 -21.47 6.29 7.98
CA LEU A 10 -22.17 5.00 7.95
C LEU A 10 -23.22 4.98 9.06
N ARG A 11 -24.46 4.60 8.72
CA ARG A 11 -25.51 4.36 9.73
C ARG A 11 -25.02 3.28 10.70
N ALA A 12 -25.47 3.35 11.95
CA ALA A 12 -24.93 2.64 13.10
C ALA A 12 -24.79 1.11 12.92
N ASP A 13 -23.73 0.72 12.22
CA ASP A 13 -23.34 -0.64 11.93
C ASP A 13 -21.83 -0.76 12.18
N ALA A 14 -21.51 -1.18 13.39
CA ALA A 14 -20.13 -1.35 13.84
C ALA A 14 -19.44 -2.53 13.13
N GLU A 15 -20.20 -3.53 12.69
CA GLU A 15 -19.65 -4.71 12.03
C GLU A 15 -19.19 -4.35 10.62
N GLN A 16 -20.07 -3.72 9.84
CA GLN A 16 -19.75 -3.24 8.49
C GLN A 16 -18.61 -2.22 8.53
N PHE A 17 -18.62 -1.29 9.50
CA PHE A 17 -17.51 -0.35 9.68
C PHE A 17 -16.19 -1.07 10.01
N GLY A 18 -16.22 -2.05 10.92
CA GLY A 18 -15.04 -2.85 11.27
C GLY A 18 -14.48 -3.63 10.09
N MET A 19 -15.35 -4.18 9.23
CA MET A 19 -14.93 -4.84 7.98
C MET A 19 -14.28 -3.86 7.02
N ALA A 20 -14.86 -2.67 6.83
CA ALA A 20 -14.30 -1.64 5.97
C ALA A 20 -12.92 -1.18 6.46
N VAL A 21 -12.75 -0.92 7.77
CA VAL A 21 -11.44 -0.55 8.36
C VAL A 21 -10.42 -1.66 8.15
N ARG A 22 -10.78 -2.93 8.38
CA ARG A 22 -9.87 -4.06 8.15
C ARG A 22 -9.47 -4.18 6.67
N GLY A 23 -10.43 -4.02 5.76
CA GLY A 23 -10.18 -4.02 4.31
C GLY A 23 -9.26 -2.87 3.90
N HIS A 24 -9.47 -1.67 4.44
CA HIS A 24 -8.63 -0.52 4.19
C HIS A 24 -7.18 -0.74 4.64
N ARG A 25 -6.96 -1.29 5.84
CA ARG A 25 -5.61 -1.70 6.28
C ARG A 25 -4.98 -2.75 5.38
N GLY A 26 -5.78 -3.62 4.77
CA GLY A 26 -5.34 -4.59 3.78
C GLY A 26 -4.74 -3.92 2.54
N ILE A 27 -5.39 -2.84 2.07
CA ILE A 27 -4.88 -2.01 0.96
C ILE A 27 -3.57 -1.36 1.35
N GLU A 28 -3.47 -0.74 2.52
CA GLU A 28 -2.20 -0.12 2.96
C GLU A 28 -1.07 -1.16 3.03
N ASN A 29 -1.36 -2.35 3.55
CA ASN A 29 -0.39 -3.42 3.71
C ASN A 29 0.05 -4.06 2.37
N SER A 30 -0.80 -4.08 1.34
CA SER A 30 -0.44 -4.60 0.01
C SER A 30 0.15 -3.53 -0.91
N VAL A 31 -0.34 -2.30 -0.82
CA VAL A 31 -0.01 -1.21 -1.75
C VAL A 31 1.18 -0.37 -1.29
N HIS A 32 1.30 -0.09 0.00
CA HIS A 32 2.40 0.71 0.54
C HIS A 32 3.56 -0.17 0.98
N ARG A 33 3.28 -1.24 1.73
CA ARG A 33 4.35 -2.09 2.29
C ARG A 33 5.22 -2.78 1.23
N VAL A 34 4.66 -3.13 0.07
CA VAL A 34 5.43 -3.83 -0.97
C VAL A 34 6.43 -2.87 -1.62
N PRO A 35 6.07 -1.66 -2.07
CA PRO A 35 7.03 -0.64 -2.44
C PRO A 35 8.05 -0.28 -1.34
N ASP A 36 7.60 -0.12 -0.10
CA ASP A 36 8.46 0.26 1.02
C ASP A 36 9.55 -0.78 1.28
N VAL A 37 9.23 -2.08 1.19
CA VAL A 37 10.17 -3.16 1.51
C VAL A 37 10.92 -3.68 0.28
N VAL A 38 10.24 -3.90 -0.85
CA VAL A 38 10.83 -4.49 -2.07
C VAL A 38 11.67 -3.47 -2.83
N PHE A 39 11.20 -2.22 -2.90
CA PHE A 39 11.91 -1.14 -3.58
C PHE A 39 12.62 -0.19 -2.62
N ARG A 40 12.57 -0.47 -1.31
CA ARG A 40 13.23 0.32 -0.25
C ARG A 40 12.88 1.81 -0.36
N GLU A 41 11.59 2.08 -0.58
CA GLU A 41 11.09 3.44 -0.81
C GLU A 41 11.37 4.35 0.39
N ASP A 42 11.23 3.84 1.62
CA ASP A 42 11.57 4.56 2.87
C ASP A 42 13.06 4.96 2.95
N ASP A 43 13.96 4.15 2.40
CA ASP A 43 15.40 4.41 2.40
C ASP A 43 15.81 5.37 1.25
N CYS A 44 14.91 5.66 0.30
CA CYS A 44 15.22 6.41 -0.91
C CYS A 44 15.46 7.89 -0.60
N ARG A 45 16.69 8.37 -0.84
CA ARG A 45 17.09 9.77 -0.53
C ARG A 45 16.88 10.76 -1.68
N ILE A 46 16.13 10.38 -2.71
CA ILE A 46 15.81 11.25 -3.85
C ILE A 46 14.94 12.42 -3.37
N ARG A 47 15.42 13.65 -3.54
CA ARG A 47 14.76 14.88 -3.07
C ARG A 47 14.75 16.02 -4.10
N LYS A 48 15.09 15.74 -5.36
CA LYS A 48 15.25 16.78 -6.40
C LYS A 48 13.99 16.92 -7.23
N GLY A 49 13.33 18.09 -7.16
CA GLY A 49 12.14 18.38 -7.97
C GLY A 49 11.06 17.30 -7.79
N TYR A 50 10.43 16.89 -8.89
CA TYR A 50 9.38 15.86 -8.93
C TYR A 50 9.90 14.41 -8.90
N ALA A 51 11.16 14.21 -8.53
CA ALA A 51 11.77 12.89 -8.64
C ALA A 51 11.16 11.88 -7.66
N SER A 52 10.61 12.32 -6.52
CA SER A 52 9.94 11.42 -5.56
C SER A 52 8.67 10.83 -6.18
N GLU A 53 7.78 11.69 -6.67
CA GLU A 53 6.50 11.32 -7.27
C GLU A 53 6.69 10.48 -8.53
N ASN A 54 7.63 10.88 -9.40
CA ASN A 54 7.95 10.13 -10.61
C ASN A 54 8.43 8.71 -10.27
N PHE A 55 9.28 8.56 -9.25
CA PHE A 55 9.78 7.25 -8.85
C PHE A 55 8.68 6.38 -8.21
N SER A 56 7.77 6.97 -7.44
CA SER A 56 6.62 6.23 -6.90
C SER A 56 5.73 5.67 -8.01
N VAL A 57 5.49 6.44 -9.08
CA VAL A 57 4.76 5.96 -10.27
C VAL A 57 5.52 4.83 -10.98
N ILE A 58 6.82 5.00 -11.20
CA ILE A 58 7.65 3.97 -11.84
C ILE A 58 7.67 2.67 -11.03
N ARG A 59 7.84 2.76 -9.69
CA ARG A 59 7.79 1.59 -8.79
C ARG A 59 6.45 0.87 -8.88
N ARG A 60 5.34 1.60 -8.96
CA ARG A 60 4.01 1.02 -9.15
C ARG A 60 3.90 0.27 -10.48
N ILE A 61 4.38 0.85 -11.57
CA ILE A 61 4.37 0.20 -12.90
C ILE A 61 5.23 -1.07 -12.87
N ALA A 62 6.44 -0.98 -12.31
CA ALA A 62 7.33 -2.12 -12.16
C ALA A 62 6.69 -3.25 -11.35
N LEU A 63 6.06 -2.92 -10.21
CA LEU A 63 5.33 -3.88 -9.39
C LEU A 63 4.23 -4.59 -10.19
N ASN A 64 3.37 -3.83 -10.87
CA ASN A 64 2.30 -4.40 -11.68
C ASN A 64 2.82 -5.35 -12.76
N LEU A 65 3.92 -5.01 -13.43
CA LEU A 65 4.56 -5.88 -14.43
C LEU A 65 5.14 -7.15 -13.79
N LEU A 66 5.79 -7.02 -12.62
CA LEU A 66 6.33 -8.17 -11.90
C LEU A 66 5.25 -9.15 -11.45
N CYS A 67 4.05 -8.65 -11.14
CA CYS A 67 2.89 -9.44 -10.74
C CYS A 67 2.16 -10.11 -11.92
N GLN A 68 2.34 -9.58 -13.13
CA GLN A 68 1.80 -10.17 -14.36
C GLN A 68 2.75 -11.19 -15.00
N GLU A 69 4.02 -11.22 -14.57
CA GLU A 69 5.03 -12.18 -15.02
C GLU A 69 4.72 -13.60 -14.51
N LYS A 70 4.48 -14.54 -15.43
CA LYS A 70 4.12 -15.93 -15.14
C LYS A 70 5.24 -16.93 -15.43
N SER A 71 6.35 -16.47 -16.02
CA SER A 71 7.43 -17.36 -16.48
C SER A 71 8.31 -17.88 -15.34
N ILE A 72 8.33 -17.18 -14.20
CA ILE A 72 9.14 -17.51 -13.02
C ILE A 72 8.22 -17.58 -11.80
N LYS A 73 8.32 -18.64 -10.99
CA LYS A 73 7.68 -18.71 -9.67
C LYS A 73 8.27 -17.61 -8.78
N LYS A 74 7.52 -16.53 -8.54
CA LYS A 74 7.87 -15.50 -7.55
C LYS A 74 7.13 -15.77 -6.24
N GLY A 75 7.75 -15.38 -5.13
CA GLY A 75 7.12 -15.44 -3.82
C GLY A 75 5.85 -14.59 -3.77
N ASP A 76 4.85 -15.08 -3.05
CA ASP A 76 3.42 -14.71 -3.08
C ASP A 76 3.07 -13.31 -2.55
N ARG A 77 3.94 -12.30 -2.75
CA ARG A 77 3.65 -10.91 -2.37
C ARG A 77 3.76 -9.98 -3.57
N CYS A 78 2.98 -10.35 -4.56
CA CYS A 78 2.07 -9.46 -5.24
C CYS A 78 0.68 -9.67 -4.59
#